data_AF-A0A7T2UNK1-F1
#
_entry.id   AF-A0A7T2UNK1-F1
#
_cell.length_a   1.000
_cell.length_b   1.000
_cell.length_c   1.000
_cell.angle_alpha   90.00
_cell.angle_beta   90.00
_cell.angle_gamma   90.00
#
_symmetry.space_group_name_H-M   'P 1'
#
loop_
_entity.id
_entity.type
_entity.pdbx_description
1 polymer ?
#
loop_
_entity_poly.entity_id
_entity_poly.type
_entity_poly.pdbx_seq_one_letter_code
_entity_poly.pdbx_strand_id
1 'polypeptide(L)'
;MANQTPRSTAKDCALRRLLPLMLPLLLLTGCARQEPVNETLPILNQLREQQMAEQPQLQLQYQQAETQLPTEQEQQLHQFLGRKDPARIALISGPGLQTDMLESARMASLRLTALTRLLGSRAIELEPRYDPMLAPNTLLIRILPNGESGSVTPTAAQ
;
A
#
# COMPACT_ATOMS: atom_id res chain seq x y z
N MET A 1 50.29 30.57 -31.75
CA MET A 1 50.68 29.29 -31.13
C MET A 1 49.42 28.59 -30.63
N ALA A 2 48.96 27.57 -31.37
CA ALA A 2 48.03 26.55 -30.87
C ALA A 2 48.22 25.34 -31.80
N ASN A 3 48.63 24.23 -31.22
CA ASN A 3 49.12 23.02 -31.87
C ASN A 3 48.17 21.90 -31.46
N GLN A 4 47.41 21.31 -32.38
CA GLN A 4 46.83 19.98 -32.20
C GLN A 4 46.87 19.22 -33.53
N THR A 5 47.57 18.10 -33.47
CA THR A 5 47.84 17.12 -34.52
C THR A 5 46.77 16.02 -34.52
N PRO A 6 46.47 15.37 -35.67
CA PRO A 6 45.53 14.27 -35.79
C PRO A 6 46.25 12.90 -35.71
N ARG A 7 45.55 11.80 -35.42
CA ARG A 7 45.90 10.48 -36.01
C ARG A 7 44.85 9.38 -35.86
N SER A 8 44.83 8.59 -36.92
CA SER A 8 43.94 7.52 -37.34
C SER A 8 44.37 6.11 -36.85
N THR A 9 43.36 5.26 -36.62
CA THR A 9 43.23 3.79 -36.87
C THR A 9 44.29 2.75 -36.45
N ALA A 10 43.73 1.63 -35.97
CA ALA A 10 44.09 0.21 -36.20
C ALA A 10 44.80 -0.54 -35.05
N LYS A 11 44.05 -1.46 -34.41
CA LYS A 11 44.40 -2.91 -34.30
C LYS A 11 43.32 -3.69 -33.53
N ASP A 12 42.24 -4.00 -34.24
CA ASP A 12 41.51 -5.25 -34.09
C ASP A 12 42.41 -6.39 -34.58
N CYS A 13 42.81 -7.33 -33.71
CA CYS A 13 43.21 -8.71 -34.03
C CYS A 13 43.95 -9.31 -32.83
N ALA A 14 43.25 -9.99 -31.92
CA ALA A 14 43.89 -11.10 -31.18
C ALA A 14 42.94 -11.99 -30.39
N LEU A 15 41.80 -11.52 -29.86
CA LEU A 15 41.11 -12.29 -28.80
C LEU A 15 39.60 -12.51 -29.03
N ARG A 16 39.16 -12.43 -30.28
CA ARG A 16 37.77 -12.70 -30.70
C ARG A 16 37.54 -14.14 -31.18
N ARG A 17 38.46 -15.07 -30.87
CA ARG A 17 38.57 -16.37 -31.54
C ARG A 17 38.57 -17.60 -30.63
N LEU A 18 38.08 -17.47 -29.40
CA LEU A 18 38.04 -18.58 -28.42
C LEU A 18 36.69 -18.77 -27.71
N LEU A 19 35.60 -18.20 -28.25
CA LEU A 19 34.27 -18.24 -27.62
C LEU A 19 33.22 -19.21 -28.22
N PRO A 20 33.33 -19.82 -29.42
CA PRO A 20 32.16 -20.52 -29.96
C PRO A 20 32.05 -22.01 -29.59
N LEU A 21 33.02 -22.62 -28.89
CA LEU A 21 33.08 -24.09 -28.75
C LEU A 21 32.60 -24.67 -27.40
N MET A 22 31.87 -23.90 -26.57
CA MET A 22 31.30 -24.40 -25.31
C MET A 22 29.78 -24.14 -25.20
N LEU A 23 29.14 -23.75 -26.30
CA LEU A 23 27.71 -23.38 -26.32
C LEU A 23 26.70 -24.50 -26.62
N PRO A 24 27.03 -25.68 -27.21
CA PRO A 24 25.97 -26.65 -27.51
C PRO A 24 25.68 -27.64 -26.38
N LEU A 25 26.40 -27.62 -25.25
CA LEU A 25 26.22 -28.62 -24.18
C LEU A 25 25.09 -28.32 -23.18
N LEU A 26 24.47 -27.14 -23.23
CA LEU A 26 23.46 -26.69 -22.26
C LEU A 26 22.00 -26.88 -22.72
N LEU A 27 21.76 -27.46 -23.89
CA LEU A 27 20.41 -27.58 -24.48
C LEU A 27 19.68 -28.89 -24.16
N LEU A 28 20.15 -29.67 -23.17
CA LEU A 28 19.61 -31.01 -22.87
C LEU A 28 19.08 -31.22 -21.45
N THR A 29 18.75 -30.16 -20.71
CA THR A 29 17.96 -30.28 -19.48
C THR A 29 16.48 -30.03 -19.79
N GLY A 30 15.69 -31.08 -19.62
CA GLY A 30 14.32 -31.20 -20.08
C GLY A 30 13.32 -30.20 -19.50
N CYS A 31 12.26 -29.97 -20.27
CA CYS A 31 11.03 -29.31 -19.83
C CYS A 31 10.30 -30.20 -18.81
N ALA A 32 10.75 -30.17 -17.56
CA ALA A 32 9.88 -30.54 -16.45
C ALA A 32 8.76 -29.49 -16.41
N ARG A 33 7.56 -29.91 -16.80
CA ARG A 33 6.32 -29.14 -16.67
C ARG A 33 6.11 -28.91 -15.16
N GLN A 34 6.66 -27.82 -14.64
CA GLN A 34 6.39 -27.32 -13.30
C GLN A 34 4.92 -26.92 -13.26
N GLU A 35 4.09 -27.74 -12.62
CA GLU A 35 2.84 -27.24 -12.06
C GLU A 35 3.21 -26.07 -11.14
N PRO A 36 2.63 -24.87 -11.30
CA PRO A 36 2.97 -23.74 -10.47
C PRO A 36 2.51 -24.03 -9.04
N VAL A 37 3.42 -24.60 -8.26
CA VAL A 37 3.31 -24.70 -6.83
C VAL A 37 3.12 -23.28 -6.32
N ASN A 38 2.07 -23.14 -5.52
CA ASN A 38 1.62 -22.09 -4.61
C ASN A 38 2.67 -21.07 -4.05
N GLU A 39 3.53 -20.49 -4.89
CA GLU A 39 4.55 -19.48 -4.56
C GLU A 39 4.04 -18.05 -4.81
N THR A 40 2.85 -17.90 -5.41
CA THR A 40 2.24 -16.60 -5.70
C THR A 40 1.64 -15.95 -4.46
N LEU A 41 1.13 -16.73 -3.50
CA LEU A 41 0.54 -16.20 -2.26
C LEU A 41 1.51 -15.39 -1.38
N PRO A 42 2.74 -15.84 -1.10
CA PRO A 42 3.68 -15.03 -0.31
C PRO A 42 4.07 -13.73 -1.02
N ILE A 43 4.25 -13.76 -2.34
CA ILE A 43 4.56 -12.56 -3.14
C ILE A 43 3.38 -11.56 -3.12
N LEU A 44 2.15 -12.05 -3.25
CA LEU A 44 0.95 -11.21 -3.15
C LEU A 44 0.79 -10.59 -1.76
N ASN A 45 1.08 -11.35 -0.69
CA ASN A 45 1.08 -10.79 0.67
C ASN A 45 2.16 -9.73 0.83
N GLN A 46 3.37 -9.96 0.31
CA GLN A 46 4.45 -8.98 0.38
C GLN A 46 4.12 -7.69 -0.40
N LEU A 47 3.53 -7.81 -1.61
CA LEU A 47 3.06 -6.67 -2.39
C LEU A 47 1.92 -5.93 -1.67
N ARG A 48 1.01 -6.65 -1.02
CA ARG A 48 -0.07 -6.07 -0.22
C ARG A 48 0.48 -5.29 0.97
N GLU A 49 1.45 -5.83 1.68
CA GLU A 49 2.10 -5.16 2.81
C GLU A 49 2.84 -3.90 2.37
N GLN A 50 3.56 -3.95 1.26
CA GLN A 50 4.21 -2.76 0.66
C GLN A 50 3.19 -1.68 0.29
N GLN A 51 2.10 -2.06 -0.38
CA GLN A 51 1.03 -1.12 -0.71
C GLN A 51 0.35 -0.52 0.52
N MET A 52 0.24 -1.27 1.63
CA MET A 52 -0.30 -0.74 2.88
C MET A 52 0.66 0.25 3.56
N ALA A 53 1.97 0.02 3.47
CA ALA A 53 2.98 0.93 4.03
C ALA A 53 3.05 2.27 3.29
N GLU A 54 2.71 2.29 2.00
CA GLU A 54 2.72 3.50 1.17
C GLU A 54 1.40 4.29 1.22
N GLN A 55 0.34 3.72 1.78
CA GLN A 55 -0.96 4.41 1.85
C GLN A 55 -0.91 5.59 2.83
N PRO A 56 -1.37 6.79 2.40
CA PRO A 56 -1.47 7.92 3.31
C PRO A 56 -2.42 7.62 4.46
N GLN A 57 -1.90 7.74 5.68
CA GLN A 57 -2.67 7.50 6.89
C GLN A 57 -2.43 8.59 7.94
N LEU A 58 -3.42 8.79 8.80
CA LEU A 58 -3.40 9.69 9.94
C LEU A 58 -3.85 8.92 11.18
N GLN A 59 -3.01 8.92 12.22
CA GLN A 59 -3.35 8.33 13.51
C GLN A 59 -3.75 9.43 14.49
N LEU A 60 -4.88 9.23 15.16
CA LEU A 60 -5.48 10.11 16.15
C LEU A 60 -5.75 9.31 17.43
N GLN A 61 -6.01 10.01 18.54
CA GLN A 61 -6.23 9.44 19.86
C GLN A 61 -7.41 10.10 20.58
N TYR A 62 -8.31 9.28 21.11
CA TYR A 62 -9.38 9.72 22.00
C TYR A 62 -8.86 9.94 23.42
N GLN A 63 -9.44 10.93 24.11
CA GLN A 63 -9.20 11.11 25.53
C GLN A 63 -10.08 10.15 26.32
N GLN A 64 -9.45 9.28 27.13
CA GLN A 64 -10.13 8.41 28.10
C GLN A 64 -11.36 7.67 27.54
N ALA A 65 -12.56 7.94 28.09
CA ALA A 65 -13.83 7.33 27.72
C ALA A 65 -14.68 8.25 26.81
N GLU A 66 -14.09 9.30 26.24
CA GLU A 66 -14.80 10.20 25.35
C GLU A 66 -15.10 9.55 23.99
N THR A 67 -16.20 9.99 23.39
CA THR A 67 -16.63 9.55 22.05
C THR A 67 -16.24 10.52 20.95
N GLN A 68 -15.91 11.76 21.32
CA GLN A 68 -15.53 12.84 20.41
C GLN A 68 -14.01 12.97 20.37
N LEU A 69 -13.49 13.44 19.23
CA LEU A 69 -12.08 13.78 19.13
C LEU A 69 -11.84 15.14 19.79
N PRO A 70 -10.66 15.35 20.40
CA PRO A 70 -10.25 16.68 20.84
C PRO A 70 -10.24 17.66 19.65
N THR A 71 -10.62 18.92 19.88
CA THR A 71 -10.75 19.93 18.82
C THR A 71 -9.50 20.08 17.95
N GLU A 72 -8.31 20.01 18.56
CA GLU A 72 -7.03 20.06 17.82
C GLU A 72 -6.90 18.91 16.82
N GLN A 73 -7.28 17.69 17.23
CA GLN A 73 -7.20 16.50 16.39
C GLN A 73 -8.29 16.50 15.31
N GLU A 74 -9.47 17.06 15.59
CA GLU A 74 -10.49 17.29 14.58
C GLU A 74 -9.99 18.26 13.50
N GLN A 75 -9.30 19.34 13.89
CA GLN A 75 -8.68 20.26 12.93
C GLN A 75 -7.58 19.56 12.10
N GLN A 76 -6.75 18.74 12.74
CA GLN A 76 -5.75 17.92 12.04
C GLN A 76 -6.40 16.97 11.03
N LEU A 77 -7.50 16.32 11.40
CA LEU A 77 -8.29 15.46 10.50
C LEU A 77 -8.79 16.24 9.29
N HIS A 78 -9.43 17.38 9.52
CA HIS A 78 -9.95 18.20 8.42
C HIS A 78 -8.86 18.75 7.52
N GLN A 79 -7.70 19.11 8.07
CA GLN A 79 -6.55 19.56 7.30
C GLN A 79 -5.94 18.42 6.48
N PHE A 80 -5.80 17.23 7.06
CA PHE A 80 -5.33 16.04 6.36
C PHE A 80 -6.24 15.70 5.17
N LEU A 81 -7.56 15.64 5.41
CA LEU A 81 -8.54 15.38 4.38
C LEU A 81 -8.59 16.50 3.33
N GLY A 82 -8.47 17.77 3.73
CA GLY A 82 -8.44 18.88 2.78
C GLY A 82 -7.19 18.93 1.90
N ARG A 83 -6.05 18.45 2.39
CA ARG A 83 -4.80 18.37 1.61
C ARG A 83 -4.78 17.19 0.63
N LYS A 84 -5.43 16.09 0.99
CA LYS A 84 -5.41 14.84 0.20
C LYS A 84 -6.63 14.67 -0.71
N ASP A 85 -7.74 15.30 -0.36
CA ASP A 85 -9.04 15.24 -1.04
C ASP A 85 -9.45 13.81 -1.46
N PRO A 86 -9.51 12.85 -0.52
CA PRO A 86 -9.79 11.46 -0.87
C PRO A 86 -11.26 11.26 -1.21
N ALA A 87 -11.57 10.42 -2.21
CA ALA A 87 -12.95 10.01 -2.46
C ALA A 87 -13.42 8.90 -1.50
N ARG A 88 -12.49 8.11 -0.94
CA ARG A 88 -12.78 6.99 -0.04
C ARG A 88 -11.77 6.87 1.09
N ILE A 89 -12.24 6.63 2.31
CA ILE A 89 -11.38 6.41 3.49
C ILE A 89 -11.91 5.27 4.37
N ALA A 90 -10.99 4.59 5.04
CA ALA A 90 -11.30 3.70 6.16
C ALA A 90 -11.14 4.45 7.49
N LEU A 91 -12.16 4.33 8.35
CA LEU A 91 -12.16 4.83 9.72
C LEU A 91 -12.00 3.63 10.64
N ILE A 92 -10.82 3.44 11.23
CA ILE A 92 -10.51 2.23 11.99
C ILE A 92 -10.35 2.61 13.47
N SER A 93 -11.31 2.21 14.30
CA SER A 93 -11.26 2.46 15.74
C SER A 93 -10.64 1.25 16.45
N GLY A 94 -9.66 1.53 17.30
CA GLY A 94 -9.18 0.60 18.30
C GLY A 94 -10.15 0.40 19.46
N PRO A 95 -9.83 -0.51 20.38
CA PRO A 95 -10.60 -0.73 21.60
C PRO A 95 -10.62 0.53 22.49
N GLY A 96 -11.65 0.67 23.31
CA GLY A 96 -11.61 1.59 24.44
C GLY A 96 -10.73 1.06 25.58
N LEU A 97 -10.45 1.91 26.58
CA LEU A 97 -9.65 1.56 27.77
C LEU A 97 -10.33 0.58 28.73
N GLN A 98 -11.60 0.22 28.47
CA GLN A 98 -12.35 -0.73 29.28
C GLN A 98 -11.69 -2.12 29.23
N THR A 99 -11.70 -2.81 30.37
CA THR A 99 -11.24 -4.20 30.48
C THR A 99 -12.22 -5.19 29.86
N ASP A 100 -13.51 -4.84 29.84
CA ASP A 100 -14.55 -5.62 29.16
C ASP A 100 -14.51 -5.40 27.65
N MET A 101 -14.39 -6.51 26.90
CA MET A 101 -14.26 -6.48 25.44
C MET A 101 -15.54 -5.99 24.74
N LEU A 102 -16.72 -6.32 25.26
CA LEU A 102 -17.99 -5.89 24.69
C LEU A 102 -18.22 -4.39 24.92
N GLU A 103 -17.90 -3.90 26.12
CA GLU A 103 -17.96 -2.46 26.40
C GLU A 103 -16.97 -1.67 25.55
N SER A 104 -15.76 -2.20 25.39
CA SER A 104 -14.72 -1.64 24.54
C SER A 104 -15.15 -1.55 23.07
N ALA A 105 -15.73 -2.62 22.53
CA ALA A 105 -16.27 -2.63 21.16
C ALA A 105 -17.48 -1.68 21.00
N ARG A 106 -18.36 -1.60 22.01
CA ARG A 106 -19.47 -0.63 22.02
C ARG A 106 -18.94 0.80 21.97
N MET A 107 -17.91 1.11 22.76
CA MET A 107 -17.28 2.44 22.77
C MET A 107 -16.69 2.78 21.39
N ALA A 108 -15.97 1.84 20.78
CA ALA A 108 -15.46 2.00 19.42
C ALA A 108 -16.57 2.25 18.39
N SER A 109 -17.69 1.51 18.48
CA SER A 109 -18.86 1.73 17.61
C SER A 109 -19.46 3.13 17.76
N LEU A 110 -19.56 3.64 18.99
CA LEU A 110 -20.07 4.99 19.25
C LEU A 110 -19.14 6.06 18.66
N ARG A 111 -17.83 5.88 18.83
CA ARG A 111 -16.79 6.73 18.25
C ARG A 111 -16.83 6.77 16.72
N LEU A 112 -16.92 5.60 16.08
CA LEU A 112 -17.07 5.50 14.63
C LEU A 112 -18.36 6.16 14.13
N THR A 113 -19.46 6.00 14.87
CA THR A 113 -20.73 6.66 14.54
C THR A 113 -20.62 8.18 14.64
N ALA A 114 -19.97 8.69 15.69
CA ALA A 114 -19.71 10.11 15.86
C ALA A 114 -18.86 10.68 14.72
N LEU A 115 -17.79 9.98 14.32
CA LEU A 115 -16.96 10.38 13.18
C LEU A 115 -17.70 10.36 11.85
N THR A 116 -18.53 9.34 11.64
CA THR A 116 -19.34 9.24 10.41
C THR A 116 -20.27 10.45 10.28
N ARG A 117 -20.85 10.92 11.39
CA ARG A 117 -21.66 12.15 11.40
C ARG A 117 -20.82 13.40 11.17
N LEU A 118 -19.67 13.52 11.82
CA LEU A 118 -18.74 14.64 11.68
C LEU A 118 -18.28 14.82 10.23
N LEU A 119 -18.04 13.72 9.53
CA LEU A 119 -17.60 13.71 8.13
C LEU A 119 -18.76 13.63 7.13
N GLY A 120 -20.01 13.51 7.59
CA GLY A 120 -21.18 13.27 6.72
C GLY A 120 -21.53 14.42 5.78
N SER A 121 -20.99 15.62 6.01
CA SER A 121 -21.12 16.76 5.09
C SER A 121 -20.11 16.73 3.94
N ARG A 122 -19.12 15.84 3.97
CA ARG A 122 -18.09 15.71 2.94
C ARG A 122 -18.49 14.64 1.92
N ALA A 123 -18.14 14.87 0.65
CA ALA A 123 -18.34 13.91 -0.43
C ALA A 123 -17.26 12.81 -0.40
N ILE A 124 -17.17 12.07 0.70
CA ILE A 124 -16.19 11.00 0.94
C ILE A 124 -16.95 9.74 1.35
N GLU A 125 -16.65 8.62 0.71
CA GLU A 125 -17.14 7.31 1.13
C GLU A 125 -16.40 6.87 2.40
N LEU A 126 -17.16 6.50 3.43
CA LEU A 126 -16.62 6.16 4.75
C LEU A 126 -16.76 4.66 5.00
N GLU A 127 -15.65 3.98 5.26
CA GLU A 127 -15.64 2.58 5.69
C GLU A 127 -15.29 2.47 7.19
N PRO A 128 -16.28 2.47 8.09
CA PRO A 128 -16.04 2.26 9.52
C PRO A 128 -15.66 0.81 9.80
N ARG A 129 -14.58 0.62 10.57
CA ARG A 129 -14.05 -0.70 10.96
C ARG A 129 -13.62 -0.67 12.42
N TYR A 130 -13.90 -1.75 13.13
CA TYR A 130 -13.35 -1.99 14.46
C TYR A 130 -12.15 -2.94 14.34
N ASP A 131 -11.05 -2.59 15.01
CA ASP A 131 -9.86 -3.45 15.09
C ASP A 131 -9.43 -3.62 16.55
N PRO A 132 -9.64 -4.80 17.16
CA PRO A 132 -9.24 -5.05 18.55
C PRO A 132 -7.73 -5.13 18.76
N MET A 133 -6.93 -5.24 17.68
CA MET A 133 -5.46 -5.33 17.74
C MET A 133 -4.78 -3.96 17.75
N LEU A 134 -5.51 -2.88 17.47
CA LEU A 134 -4.99 -1.52 17.62
C LEU A 134 -4.80 -1.17 19.09
N ALA A 135 -3.90 -0.21 19.35
CA ALA A 135 -3.72 0.35 20.68
C ALA A 135 -5.04 0.99 21.18
N PRO A 136 -5.33 0.91 22.50
CA PRO A 136 -6.52 1.50 23.06
C PRO A 136 -6.66 2.99 22.73
N ASN A 137 -7.90 3.45 22.57
CA ASN A 137 -8.25 4.82 22.23
C ASN A 137 -7.63 5.35 20.93
N THR A 138 -7.10 4.48 20.07
CA THR A 138 -6.55 4.89 18.78
C THR A 138 -7.64 4.96 17.72
N LEU A 139 -7.54 5.95 16.85
CA LEU A 139 -8.28 6.05 15.60
C LEU A 139 -7.29 6.16 14.45
N LEU A 140 -7.40 5.26 13.47
CA LEU A 140 -6.60 5.30 12.26
C LEU A 140 -7.50 5.70 11.08
N ILE A 141 -7.09 6.74 10.37
CA ILE A 141 -7.72 7.21 9.14
C ILE A 141 -6.80 6.80 8.01
N ARG A 142 -7.29 5.95 7.11
CA ARG A 142 -6.51 5.46 5.96
C ARG A 142 -7.19 5.83 4.67
N ILE A 143 -6.47 6.47 3.76
CA ILE A 143 -6.98 6.75 2.41
C ILE A 143 -6.98 5.46 1.62
N LEU A 144 -8.13 5.13 1.04
CA LEU A 144 -8.28 3.96 0.19
C LEU A 144 -8.06 4.36 -1.26
N PRO A 145 -7.50 3.47 -2.09
CA PRO A 145 -7.43 3.73 -3.52
C PRO A 145 -8.84 3.88 -4.10
N ASN A 146 -9.01 4.87 -4.99
CA ASN A 146 -10.24 5.00 -5.75
C ASN A 146 -10.40 3.71 -6.55
N GLY A 147 -11.52 3.03 -6.33
CA GLY A 147 -11.86 1.79 -7.02
C GLY A 147 -12.21 2.08 -8.48
N GLU A 148 -11.26 2.58 -9.27
CA GLU A 148 -11.23 2.24 -10.69
C GLU A 148 -10.94 0.75 -10.71
N SER A 149 -12.02 -0.02 -10.69
CA SER A 149 -12.00 -1.40 -11.13
C SER A 149 -11.38 -1.35 -12.51
N GLY A 150 -10.09 -1.65 -12.60
CA GLY A 150 -9.45 -1.89 -13.87
C GLY A 150 -10.35 -2.90 -14.56
N SER A 151 -11.03 -2.45 -15.62
CA SER A 151 -11.64 -3.35 -16.56
C SER A 151 -10.49 -4.20 -17.07
N VAL A 152 -10.31 -5.37 -16.46
CA VAL A 152 -9.51 -6.42 -17.05
C VAL A 152 -10.37 -6.91 -18.21
N THR A 153 -10.39 -6.12 -19.28
CA THR A 153 -10.80 -6.59 -20.59
C THR A 153 -9.85 -7.75 -20.88
N PRO A 154 -10.35 -8.99 -20.97
CA PRO A 154 -9.54 -10.05 -21.52
C PRO A 154 -9.36 -9.70 -23.00
N THR A 155 -8.30 -8.97 -23.32
CA THR A 155 -7.84 -8.83 -24.69
C THR A 155 -7.50 -10.23 -25.19
N ALA A 156 -8.21 -10.61 -26.23
CA ALA A 156 -8.13 -11.89 -26.92
C ALA A 156 -6.69 -12.39 -27.14
N ALA A 157 -6.52 -13.71 -26.97
CA ALA A 157 -5.53 -14.46 -27.74
C ALA A 157 -6.30 -15.34 -28.73
N GLN A 158 -5.94 -15.19 -29.99
CA GLN A 158 -6.47 -15.82 -31.20
C GLN A 158 -6.17 -17.31 -31.27
#